data_AF-A0A851FYG5-F1
#
_entry.id   AF-A0A851FYG5-F1
#
_cell.length_a   1.000
_cell.length_b   1.000
_cell.length_c   1.000
_cell.angle_alpha   90.00
_cell.angle_beta   90.00
_cell.angle_gamma   90.00
#
_symmetry.space_group_name_H-M   'P 1'
#
loop_
_entity.id
_entity.type
_entity.pdbx_description
1 polymer ?
#
loop_
_entity_poly.entity_id
_entity_poly.type
_entity_poly.pdbx_seq_one_letter_code
_entity_poly.pdbx_strand_id
1 'polypeptide(L)'
;MSSDFESYEQDFAVLTADITGRIGKVPKLVGDEKKQMVANVEKQLEEARELLEQMELEVREIPPQSRGMYSSRMRSYKQEMGKLEADFKRSRIAYSDEVRNELLGDDGNSSENQ
;
A
#
# COMPACT_ATOMS: atom_id res chain seq x y z
N MET A 1 -0.05 -14.99 25.12
CA MET A 1 0.33 -13.85 24.27
C MET A 1 0.63 -14.43 22.91
N SER A 2 -0.01 -13.96 21.83
CA SER A 2 0.23 -14.51 20.48
C SER A 2 1.60 -14.03 20.03
N SER A 3 2.61 -14.89 20.18
CA SER A 3 3.97 -14.66 19.70
C SER A 3 4.00 -14.48 18.18
N ASP A 4 3.00 -15.01 17.49
CA ASP A 4 2.90 -14.99 16.03
C ASP A 4 2.46 -13.61 15.53
N PHE A 5 1.53 -12.95 16.23
CA PHE A 5 1.15 -11.57 15.90
C PHE A 5 2.34 -10.62 15.95
N GLU A 6 3.16 -10.68 16.99
CA GLU A 6 4.32 -9.80 17.15
C GLU A 6 5.40 -10.07 16.08
N SER A 7 5.56 -11.34 15.67
CA SER A 7 6.44 -11.70 14.55
C SER A 7 5.94 -11.10 13.23
N TYR A 8 4.65 -11.27 12.91
CA TYR A 8 4.05 -10.71 11.70
C TYR A 8 4.08 -9.17 11.71
N GLU A 9 3.91 -8.56 12.88
CA GLU A 9 4.00 -7.10 13.06
C GLU A 9 5.41 -6.59 12.74
N GLN A 10 6.44 -7.31 13.20
CA GLN A 10 7.83 -6.97 12.91
C GLN A 10 8.15 -7.14 11.41
N ASP A 11 7.74 -8.25 10.81
CA ASP A 11 7.96 -8.51 9.38
C ASP A 11 7.24 -7.47 8.52
N PHE A 12 6.01 -7.10 8.88
CA PHE A 12 5.25 -6.05 8.22
C PHE A 12 5.98 -4.71 8.29
N ALA A 13 6.49 -4.32 9.47
CA ALA A 13 7.20 -3.05 9.64
C ALA A 13 8.50 -2.98 8.82
N VAL A 14 9.25 -4.08 8.73
CA VAL A 14 10.46 -4.15 7.89
C VAL A 14 10.09 -4.04 6.42
N LEU A 15 9.04 -4.75 6.00
CA LEU A 15 8.59 -4.78 4.62
C LEU A 15 8.03 -3.42 4.17
N THR A 16 7.21 -2.74 4.98
CA THR A 16 6.68 -1.40 4.65
C THR A 16 7.78 -0.35 4.56
N ALA A 17 8.82 -0.45 5.39
CA ALA A 17 9.99 0.43 5.31
C ALA A 17 10.76 0.24 3.99
N ASP A 18 11.01 -1.00 3.57
CA ASP A 18 11.67 -1.30 2.30
C ASP A 18 10.84 -0.83 1.10
N ILE A 19 9.53 -1.11 1.11
CA ILE A 19 8.57 -0.64 0.10
C ILE A 19 8.63 0.89 -0.02
N THR A 20 8.56 1.61 1.11
CA THR A 20 8.65 3.07 1.14
C THR A 20 9.93 3.58 0.47
N GLY A 21 11.07 2.97 0.81
CA GLY A 21 12.36 3.31 0.23
C GLY A 21 12.43 3.07 -1.29
N ARG A 22 11.78 2.01 -1.78
CA ARG A 22 11.71 1.69 -3.21
C ARG A 22 10.75 2.60 -3.97
N ILE A 23 9.57 2.88 -3.43
CA ILE A 23 8.61 3.85 -4.00
C ILE A 23 9.30 5.19 -4.24
N GLY A 24 10.10 5.68 -3.29
CA GLY A 24 10.86 6.92 -3.45
C GLY A 24 11.94 6.90 -4.55
N LYS A 25 12.38 5.71 -4.98
CA LYS A 25 13.35 5.53 -6.07
C LYS A 25 12.68 5.36 -7.43
N VAL A 26 11.48 4.75 -7.50
CA VAL A 26 10.75 4.45 -8.76
C VAL A 26 10.73 5.62 -9.76
N PRO A 27 10.45 6.88 -9.38
CA PRO A 27 10.40 7.99 -10.33
C PRO A 27 11.75 8.35 -10.97
N LYS A 28 12.87 7.92 -10.36
CA LYS A 28 14.23 8.18 -10.84
C LYS A 28 14.74 7.10 -11.81
N LEU A 29 14.02 5.99 -11.90
CA LEU A 29 14.37 4.86 -12.76
C LEU A 29 13.68 4.98 -14.12
N VAL A 30 14.29 4.41 -15.14
CA VAL A 30 13.75 4.39 -16.52
C VAL A 30 13.87 3.00 -17.14
N GLY A 31 13.17 2.77 -18.25
CA GLY A 31 13.29 1.53 -19.02
C GLY A 31 13.01 0.27 -18.21
N ASP A 32 13.81 -0.77 -18.42
CA ASP A 32 13.59 -2.08 -17.78
C ASP A 32 13.91 -2.08 -16.28
N GLU A 33 14.82 -1.22 -15.82
CA GLU A 33 15.11 -1.05 -14.39
C GLU A 33 13.86 -0.53 -13.64
N LYS A 34 13.14 0.44 -14.23
CA LYS A 34 11.86 0.90 -13.68
C LYS A 34 10.83 -0.23 -13.65
N LYS A 35 10.68 -0.98 -14.74
CA LYS A 35 9.73 -2.10 -14.81
C LYS A 35 10.00 -3.16 -13.75
N GLN A 36 11.27 -3.55 -13.57
CA GLN A 36 11.67 -4.50 -12.55
C GLN A 36 11.41 -3.97 -11.15
N MET A 37 11.72 -2.70 -10.87
CA MET A 37 11.43 -2.09 -9.57
C MET A 37 9.93 -2.06 -9.28
N VAL A 38 9.11 -1.68 -10.28
CA VAL A 38 7.64 -1.68 -10.15
C VAL A 38 7.12 -3.08 -9.83
N ALA A 39 7.53 -4.10 -10.58
CA ALA A 39 7.12 -5.48 -10.35
C ALA A 39 7.55 -5.99 -8.95
N ASN A 40 8.75 -5.63 -8.51
CA ASN A 40 9.24 -5.98 -7.18
C ASN A 40 8.39 -5.33 -6.08
N VAL A 41 8.07 -4.03 -6.21
CA VAL A 41 7.22 -3.33 -5.25
C VAL A 41 5.79 -3.89 -5.24
N GLU A 42 5.25 -4.28 -6.40
CA GLU A 42 3.94 -4.95 -6.48
C GLU A 42 3.91 -6.26 -5.68
N LYS A 43 4.94 -7.11 -5.85
CA LYS A 43 5.06 -8.36 -5.10
C LYS A 43 5.20 -8.11 -3.60
N GLN A 44 6.01 -7.14 -3.20
CA GLN A 44 6.19 -6.80 -1.78
C GLN A 44 4.91 -6.22 -1.16
N LEU A 45 4.13 -5.43 -1.92
CA LEU A 45 2.82 -4.97 -1.46
C LEU A 45 1.86 -6.15 -1.26
N GLU A 46 1.88 -7.15 -2.14
CA GLU A 46 1.09 -8.38 -1.96
C GLU A 46 1.50 -9.13 -0.69
N GLU A 47 2.80 -9.37 -0.49
CA GLU A 47 3.34 -9.98 0.75
C GLU A 47 2.92 -9.19 2.02
N ALA A 48 2.92 -7.86 1.96
CA ALA A 48 2.47 -7.02 3.07
C ALA A 48 0.95 -7.14 3.34
N ARG A 49 0.12 -7.38 2.31
CA ARG A 49 -1.32 -7.68 2.51
C ARG A 49 -1.50 -9.03 3.17
N GLU A 50 -0.76 -10.04 2.74
CA GLU A 50 -0.82 -11.38 3.35
C GLU A 50 -0.46 -11.32 4.83
N LEU A 51 0.60 -10.58 5.21
CA LEU A 51 0.95 -10.37 6.61
C LEU A 51 -0.16 -9.68 7.42
N LEU A 52 -0.85 -8.69 6.83
CA LEU A 52 -2.01 -8.07 7.47
C LEU A 52 -3.15 -9.06 7.68
N GLU A 53 -3.41 -9.92 6.71
CA GLU A 53 -4.43 -10.96 6.83
C GLU A 53 -4.07 -11.96 7.94
N GLN A 54 -2.81 -12.39 8.03
CA GLN A 54 -2.34 -13.26 9.12
C GLN A 54 -2.50 -12.58 10.49
N MET A 55 -2.09 -11.30 10.60
CA MET A 55 -2.31 -10.54 11.83
C MET A 55 -3.80 -10.41 12.18
N GLU A 56 -4.70 -10.24 11.21
CA GLU A 56 -6.15 -10.21 11.47
C GLU A 56 -6.68 -11.53 12.00
N LEU A 57 -6.19 -12.66 11.49
CA LEU A 57 -6.55 -13.98 12.00
C LEU A 57 -6.10 -14.14 13.46
N GLU A 58 -4.85 -13.78 13.77
CA GLU A 58 -4.34 -13.79 15.15
C GLU A 58 -5.18 -12.93 16.09
N VAL A 59 -5.56 -11.72 15.67
CA VAL A 59 -6.39 -10.82 16.49
C VAL A 59 -7.79 -11.39 16.75
N ARG A 60 -8.35 -12.16 15.82
CA ARG A 60 -9.66 -12.81 16.02
C ARG A 60 -9.60 -13.88 17.11
N GLU A 61 -8.49 -14.59 17.23
CA GLU A 61 -8.28 -15.62 18.26
C GLU A 61 -8.10 -15.01 19.67
N ILE A 62 -7.73 -13.73 19.79
CA ILE A 62 -7.56 -13.05 21.08
C ILE A 62 -8.92 -12.84 21.78
N PRO A 63 -9.05 -13.12 23.09
CA PRO A 63 -10.27 -12.84 23.85
C PRO A 63 -10.70 -11.36 23.77
N PRO A 64 -12.02 -11.06 23.67
CA PRO A 64 -12.51 -9.69 23.49
C PRO A 64 -11.98 -8.66 24.51
N GLN A 65 -11.76 -9.09 25.75
CA GLN A 65 -11.27 -8.25 26.85
C GLN A 65 -9.84 -7.72 26.62
N SER A 66 -9.02 -8.47 25.88
CA SER A 66 -7.61 -8.14 25.59
C SER A 66 -7.39 -7.67 24.15
N ARG A 67 -8.41 -7.75 23.29
CA ARG A 67 -8.32 -7.47 21.84
C ARG A 67 -8.23 -5.98 21.50
N GLY A 68 -8.62 -5.09 22.41
CA GLY A 68 -8.73 -3.66 22.15
C GLY A 68 -7.45 -3.01 21.61
N MET A 69 -6.30 -3.34 22.23
CA MET A 69 -4.99 -2.83 21.81
C MET A 69 -4.64 -3.28 20.38
N TYR A 70 -4.72 -4.58 20.12
CA TYR A 70 -4.40 -5.16 18.82
C TYR A 70 -5.33 -4.66 17.71
N SER A 71 -6.61 -4.48 18.01
CA SER A 71 -7.58 -3.89 17.06
C SER A 71 -7.20 -2.47 16.66
N SER A 72 -6.65 -1.69 17.59
CA SER A 72 -6.18 -0.34 17.29
C SER A 72 -4.95 -0.36 16.39
N ARG A 73 -3.98 -1.23 16.68
CA ARG A 73 -2.79 -1.40 15.83
C ARG A 73 -3.15 -1.85 14.42
N MET A 74 -4.04 -2.83 14.28
CA MET A 74 -4.52 -3.29 12.98
C MET A 74 -5.13 -2.18 12.14
N ARG A 75 -5.90 -1.26 12.74
CA ARG A 75 -6.44 -0.10 12.01
C ARG A 75 -5.32 0.81 11.49
N SER A 76 -4.29 1.06 12.30
CA SER A 76 -3.12 1.85 11.89
C SER A 76 -2.37 1.18 10.73
N TYR A 77 -2.12 -0.14 10.80
CA TYR A 77 -1.42 -0.85 9.74
C TYR A 77 -2.21 -0.90 8.43
N LYS A 78 -3.54 -1.05 8.49
CA LYS A 78 -4.40 -0.94 7.30
C LYS A 78 -4.34 0.45 6.66
N GLN A 79 -4.31 1.50 7.47
CA GLN A 79 -4.17 2.87 6.98
C GLN A 79 -2.80 3.10 6.33
N GLU A 80 -1.73 2.60 6.96
CA GLU A 80 -0.38 2.66 6.40
C GLU A 80 -0.29 1.93 5.06
N MET A 81 -0.89 0.74 4.97
CA MET A 81 -0.94 -0.02 3.72
C MET A 81 -1.66 0.74 2.61
N GLY A 82 -2.83 1.31 2.91
CA GLY A 82 -3.55 2.14 1.94
C GLY A 82 -2.75 3.37 1.48
N LYS A 83 -1.94 3.96 2.37
CA LYS A 83 -1.02 5.04 2.01
C LYS A 83 0.09 4.56 1.08
N LEU A 84 0.73 3.42 1.37
CA LEU A 84 1.78 2.85 0.52
C LEU A 84 1.27 2.54 -0.89
N GLU A 85 0.08 1.97 -1.00
CA GLU A 85 -0.54 1.71 -2.30
C GLU A 85 -0.81 3.00 -3.09
N ALA A 86 -1.29 4.05 -2.41
CA ALA A 86 -1.53 5.35 -3.04
C ALA A 86 -0.23 6.01 -3.48
N ASP A 87 0.80 6.01 -2.62
CA ASP A 87 2.12 6.56 -2.91
C ASP A 87 2.80 5.80 -4.05
N PHE A 88 2.67 4.47 -4.10
CA PHE A 88 3.16 3.65 -5.20
C PHE A 88 2.46 3.98 -6.51
N LYS A 89 1.13 4.07 -6.54
CA LYS A 89 0.36 4.50 -7.72
C LYS A 89 0.85 5.86 -8.24
N ARG A 90 1.03 6.84 -7.34
CA ARG A 90 1.57 8.17 -7.70
C ARG A 90 2.99 8.09 -8.26
N SER A 91 3.87 7.27 -7.66
CA SER A 91 5.26 7.11 -8.10
C SER A 91 5.38 6.54 -9.51
N ARG A 92 4.44 5.69 -9.93
CA ARG A 92 4.37 5.15 -11.30
C ARG A 92 3.99 6.22 -12.31
N ILE A 93 3.01 7.06 -11.95
CA ILE A 93 2.43 8.11 -12.79
C ILE A 93 3.37 9.29 -12.98
N ALA A 94 4.20 9.61 -11.98
CA ALA A 94 5.12 10.76 -11.99
C ALA A 94 6.15 10.80 -13.15
N TYR A 95 6.14 9.83 -14.07
CA TYR A 95 6.96 9.83 -15.29
C TYR A 95 6.23 9.30 -16.54
N SER A 96 4.92 9.10 -16.49
CA SER A 96 4.12 8.86 -17.69
C SER A 96 3.43 10.17 -18.07
N ASP A 97 3.91 10.81 -19.12
CA ASP A 97 3.20 11.91 -19.79
C ASP A 97 1.78 11.47 -20.27
N GLU A 98 1.45 10.17 -20.23
CA GLU A 98 0.20 9.61 -20.77
C GLU A 98 -1.01 9.84 -19.84
N VAL A 99 -0.83 9.87 -18.51
CA VAL A 99 -1.96 10.10 -17.59
C VAL A 99 -2.42 11.57 -17.58
N ARG A 100 -1.56 12.51 -17.99
CA ARG A 100 -1.98 13.92 -18.16
C ARG A 100 -3.06 14.05 -19.24
N ASN A 101 -3.03 13.20 -20.27
CA ASN A 101 -4.03 13.23 -21.33
C ASN A 101 -5.36 12.57 -20.93
N GLU A 102 -5.34 11.54 -20.08
CA GLU A 102 -6.57 10.88 -19.60
C GLU A 102 -7.24 11.62 -18.43
N LEU A 103 -6.50 12.42 -17.66
CA LEU A 103 -7.06 13.21 -16.54
C LEU A 103 -7.53 14.62 -16.95
N LEU A 104 -7.29 15.04 -18.20
CA LEU A 104 -7.75 16.32 -18.77
C LEU A 104 -8.79 16.14 -19.89
N GLY A 105 -9.37 14.93 -20.00
CA GLY A 105 -10.24 14.54 -21.10
C GLY A 105 -11.74 14.45 -20.81
N ASP A 106 -12.23 14.91 -19.64
CA ASP A 106 -13.67 14.83 -19.33
C ASP A 106 -14.18 15.98 -18.46
N ASP A 107 -14.03 17.22 -18.94
CA ASP A 107 -14.89 18.35 -18.52
C ASP A 107 -15.24 19.22 -19.74
N GLY A 108 -15.57 18.52 -20.84
CA GLY A 108 -16.12 19.11 -22.05
C GLY A 108 -17.62 19.27 -21.94
N ASN A 109 -18.07 20.35 -21.30
CA ASN A 109 -19.25 21.14 -21.65
C ASN A 109 -20.35 20.44 -22.49
N SER A 110 -21.48 20.11 -21.87
CA SER A 110 -22.79 20.17 -22.53
C SER A 110 -23.87 20.56 -21.52
N SER A 111 -24.27 21.83 -21.63
CA SER A 111 -25.59 22.45 -21.41
C SER A 111 -26.76 21.45 -21.36
N GLU A 112 -27.83 21.64 -20.59
CA GLU A 112 -28.83 22.69 -20.81
C GLU A 112 -29.75 22.80 -19.58
N ASN A 113 -29.84 24.01 -19.01
CA ASN A 113 -30.99 24.46 -18.25
C ASN A 113 -32.06 24.88 -19.27
N GLN A 114 -33.18 24.16 -19.33
CA GLN A 114 -34.50 24.71 -19.65
C GLN A 114 -35.60 23.87 -18.99
#